data_AF-A0A7J8I7G1-F1
#
_entry.id   AF-A0A7J8I7G1-F1
#
_cell.length_a   1.000
_cell.length_b   1.000
_cell.length_c   1.000
_cell.angle_alpha   90.00
_cell.angle_beta   90.00
_cell.angle_gamma   90.00
#
_symmetry.space_group_name_H-M   'P 1'
#
loop_
_entity.id
_entity.type
_entity.pdbx_description
1 polymer ?
#
loop_
_entity_poly.entity_id
_entity_poly.type
_entity_poly.pdbx_seq_one_letter_code
_entity_poly.pdbx_strand_id
1 'polypeptide(L)' 'MALRNVPFRSEVLAWDADSLAEYFRKLNYKDCEKAVKKHHIDGPRFLNLTENDIQKFPKLRVP' A
#
# COMPACT_ATOMS: atom_id res chain seq x y z
N MET A 1 8.80 12.08 -10.09
CA MET A 1 8.38 10.98 -10.99
C MET A 1 7.72 9.90 -10.13
N ALA A 2 6.40 9.94 -9.92
CA ALA A 2 5.72 8.94 -9.06
C ALA A 2 4.68 8.09 -9.81
N LEU A 3 4.18 8.57 -10.95
CA LEU A 3 3.09 7.92 -11.70
C LEU A 3 3.54 6.95 -12.80
N ARG A 4 4.86 6.78 -13.03
CA ARG A 4 5.36 5.93 -14.13
C ARG A 4 5.40 4.44 -13.80
N ASN A 5 5.28 4.07 -12.51
CA ASN A 5 5.32 2.68 -12.04
C ASN A 5 4.02 2.31 -11.32
N VAL A 6 2.87 2.55 -11.95
CA VAL A 6 1.60 2.04 -11.43
C VAL A 6 1.43 0.59 -11.91
N PRO A 7 1.42 -0.40 -11.02
CA PRO A 7 1.28 -1.81 -11.37
C PRO A 7 -0.14 -2.10 -11.88
N PHE A 8 -0.28 -3.18 -12.66
CA PHE A 8 -1.60 -3.63 -13.09
C PHE A 8 -2.39 -4.22 -11.90
N ARG A 9 -3.72 -4.10 -11.94
CA ARG A 9 -4.58 -4.70 -10.90
C ARG A 9 -4.34 -6.20 -10.73
N SER A 10 -4.15 -6.93 -11.84
CA SER A 10 -3.87 -8.37 -11.81
C SER A 10 -2.54 -8.71 -11.13
N GLU A 11 -1.53 -7.85 -11.29
CA GLU A 11 -0.23 -7.99 -10.63
C GLU A 11 -0.38 -7.75 -9.13
N VAL A 12 -1.07 -6.67 -8.74
CA VAL A 12 -1.34 -6.37 -7.33
C VAL A 12 -2.17 -7.46 -6.67
N LEU A 13 -3.13 -8.08 -7.37
CA LEU A 13 -3.89 -9.21 -6.83
C LEU A 13 -3.02 -10.42 -6.45
N ALA A 14 -1.83 -10.56 -7.04
CA ALA A 14 -0.88 -11.62 -6.71
C ALA A 14 0.12 -11.22 -5.61
N TRP A 15 0.08 -9.97 -5.13
CA TRP A 15 1.03 -9.49 -4.13
C TRP A 15 0.63 -9.91 -2.71
N ASP A 16 1.61 -10.44 -2.00
CA ASP A 16 1.62 -10.53 -0.55
C ASP A 16 1.94 -9.18 0.11
N ALA A 17 1.85 -9.13 1.44
CA ALA A 17 2.09 -7.91 2.20
C ALA A 17 3.54 -7.38 2.08
N ASP A 18 4.55 -8.24 1.93
CA ASP A 18 5.94 -7.82 1.76
C ASP A 18 6.19 -7.23 0.36
N SER A 19 5.64 -7.87 -0.67
CA SER A 19 5.64 -7.35 -2.05
C SER A 19 4.97 -5.97 -2.13
N LEU A 20 3.79 -5.82 -1.49
CA LEU A 20 3.09 -4.54 -1.43
C LEU A 20 3.87 -3.49 -0.61
N ALA A 21 4.50 -3.89 0.49
CA ALA A 21 5.34 -3.01 1.30
C ALA A 21 6.56 -2.51 0.49
N GLU A 22 7.19 -3.40 -0.29
CA GLU A 22 8.30 -3.00 -1.16
C GLU A 22 7.85 -1.99 -2.22
N TYR A 23 6.65 -2.14 -2.76
CA TYR A 23 6.08 -1.16 -3.68
C TYR A 23 5.96 0.24 -3.04
N PHE A 24 5.39 0.34 -1.83
CA PHE A 24 5.34 1.60 -1.10
C PHE A 24 6.72 2.18 -0.79
N ARG A 25 7.71 1.32 -0.50
CA ARG A 25 9.10 1.73 -0.29
C ARG A 25 9.70 2.37 -1.55
N LYS A 26 9.45 1.80 -2.74
CA LYS A 26 9.90 2.36 -4.04
C LYS A 26 9.28 3.73 -4.34
N LEU A 27 8.07 3.98 -3.86
CA LEU A 27 7.37 5.27 -3.95
C LEU A 27 7.78 6.28 -2.86
N ASN A 28 8.71 5.92 -1.98
CA ASN A 28 9.12 6.70 -0.81
C ASN A 28 7.99 6.96 0.21
N TYR A 29 6.99 6.07 0.26
CA TYR A 29 5.87 6.11 1.23
C TYR A 29 6.14 5.17 2.41
N LYS A 30 7.18 5.48 3.19
CA LYS A 30 7.65 4.63 4.31
C LYS A 30 6.59 4.38 5.39
N ASP A 31 5.71 5.34 5.65
CA ASP A 31 4.65 5.16 6.64
C ASP A 31 3.54 4.22 6.14
N CYS A 32 3.27 4.21 4.83
CA CYS A 32 2.38 3.23 4.21
C CYS A 32 3.00 1.83 4.22
N GLU A 33 4.30 1.70 3.94
CA GLU A 33 5.05 0.44 4.08
C GLU A 33 4.87 -0.15 5.50
N LYS A 34 5.07 0.69 6.53
CA LYS A 34 4.90 0.27 7.92
C LYS A 34 3.48 -0.18 8.22
N ALA A 35 2.47 0.53 7.73
CA ALA A 35 1.07 0.17 7.94
C ALA A 35 0.75 -1.18 7.29
N VAL A 36 1.22 -1.40 6.06
CA VAL A 36 1.05 -2.66 5.32
C VAL A 36 1.65 -3.84 6.09
N LYS A 37 2.91 -3.72 6.53
CA LYS A 37 3.60 -4.77 7.29
C LYS A 37 2.95 -5.03 8.64
N LYS A 38 2.60 -3.96 9.37
CA LYS A 38 2.00 -4.06 10.72
C LYS A 38 0.63 -4.72 10.70
N HIS A 39 -0.16 -4.48 9.66
CA HIS A 39 -1.55 -4.93 9.56
C HIS A 39 -1.76 -6.07 8.58
N HIS A 40 -0.66 -6.64 8.04
CA HIS A 40 -0.67 -7.71 7.06
C HIS A 40 -1.65 -7.44 5.91
N ILE A 41 -1.51 -6.27 5.29
CA ILE A 41 -2.34 -5.86 4.15
C ILE A 41 -1.68 -6.41 2.89
N ASP A 42 -2.30 -7.42 2.29
CA ASP A 42 -1.87 -7.94 1.00
C ASP A 42 -2.47 -7.12 -0.15
N GLY A 43 -2.05 -7.43 -1.38
CA GLY A 43 -2.50 -6.73 -2.57
C GLY A 43 -4.02 -6.82 -2.81
N PRO A 44 -4.68 -7.99 -2.70
CA PRO A 44 -6.14 -8.08 -2.76
C PRO A 44 -6.85 -7.18 -1.74
N ARG A 45 -6.40 -7.16 -0.49
CA ARG A 45 -6.98 -6.30 0.55
C ARG A 45 -6.71 -4.83 0.28
N PHE A 46 -5.54 -4.48 -0.25
CA PHE A 46 -5.21 -3.12 -0.66
C PHE A 46 -6.09 -2.62 -1.82
N LEU A 47 -6.47 -3.48 -2.75
CA LEU A 47 -7.41 -3.13 -3.82
C LEU A 47 -8.86 -3.00 -3.35
N ASN A 48 -9.18 -3.52 -2.17
CA ASN A 48 -10.51 -3.54 -1.58
C ASN A 48 -10.48 -2.98 -0.15
N LEU A 49 -9.76 -1.87 0.06
CA LEU A 49 -9.63 -1.25 1.38
C LEU A 49 -11.00 -0.92 1.95
N THR A 50 -11.24 -1.40 3.17
CA THR A 50 -12.39 -0.99 3.97
C THR A 50 -12.08 0.29 4.72
N GLU A 51 -13.10 0.97 5.26
CA GLU A 51 -12.92 2.16 6.09
C GLU A 51 -11.99 1.89 7.30
N ASN A 52 -12.12 0.71 7.91
CA ASN A 52 -11.23 0.24 8.98
C ASN A 52 -9.77 0.10 8.52
N ASP A 53 -9.53 -0.29 7.27
CA ASP A 53 -8.18 -0.39 6.74
C ASP A 53 -7.61 0.99 6.41
N ILE A 54 -8.43 1.90 5.87
CA ILE A 54 -8.04 3.28 5.60
C ILE A 54 -7.58 3.99 6.88
N GLN A 55 -8.26 3.76 8.01
CA GLN A 55 -7.89 4.35 9.30
C GLN A 55 -6.49 3.92 9.81
N LYS A 56 -5.94 2.81 9.30
CA LYS A 56 -4.61 2.31 9.67
C LYS A 56 -3.49 2.97 8.87
N PHE A 57 -3.81 3.57 7.72
CA PHE A 57 -2.84 4.32 6.93
C PHE A 57 -2.65 5.74 7.50
N PRO A 58 -1.45 6.32 7.34
CA PRO A 58 -1.22 7.70 7.74
C PRO A 58 -2.16 8.62 6.98
N LYS A 59 -2.95 9.41 7.71
CA LYS A 59 -3.69 10.51 7.12
C LYS A 59 -2.66 11.50 6.57
N LEU A 60 -2.78 11.87 5.30
CA LEU A 60 -2.00 12.95 4.71
C LEU A 60 -2.20 14.20 5.58
N ARG A 61 -1.19 14.55 6.38
CA ARG A 61 -1.10 15.89 6.96
C ARG A 61 -0.68 16.80 5.82
N VAL A 62 -1.67 17.31 5.10
CA VAL A 62 -1.49 18.47 4.24
C VAL A 62 -1.34 19.66 5.20
N PRO A 63 -0.21 20.39 5.19
CA PRO A 63 -0.11 21.65 5.91
C PRO A 63 -1.05 22.70 5.33
#